data_AF-A0A922J6S8-F1
#
_entry.id   AF-A0A922J6S8-F1
#
_cell.length_a   1.000
_cell.length_b   1.000
_cell.length_c   1.000
_cell.angle_alpha   90.00
_cell.angle_beta   90.00
_cell.angle_gamma   90.00
#
_symmetry.space_group_name_H-M   'P 1'
#
loop_
_entity.id
_entity.type
_entity.pdbx_description
1 polymer ?
#
loop_
_entity_poly.entity_id
_entity_poly.type
_entity_poly.pdbx_seq_one_letter_code
_entity_poly.pdbx_strand_id
1 'polypeptide(L)'
;MLSSSPSSPRLGSPSSSRSVTETVNGSHNFTIKGYSLAKGIGVGKHIASDNFTVGGYQWAIYFYPDGKNPEDNSTYVSVFIALASEGTDVRALFELTLLDQSGAGKHKVHSHFDRSLESGPYTLKYRGSMWGYKRFFRRNMLESSVFLKDDCLKINCTVGVVVSAIDCSRLHSIHVPESDIGAHFGMLLENEECSDVTFTVSGEKFHAHKLVLAARSPVFETDFFEGMDEDNPEIVITDMEPKVFKVAFSKE
;
A
#
# COMPACT_ATOMS: atom_id res chain seq x y z
N MET A 1 70.44 -3.81 3.09
CA MET A 1 69.51 -3.86 4.24
C MET A 1 68.28 -3.07 3.88
N LEU A 2 67.13 -3.72 3.70
CA LEU A 2 65.83 -3.08 3.53
C LEU A 2 65.00 -3.44 4.75
N SER A 3 64.75 -2.47 5.62
CA SER A 3 63.95 -2.65 6.84
C SER A 3 62.47 -2.66 6.49
N SER A 4 61.79 -3.78 6.67
CA SER A 4 60.33 -3.87 6.66
C SER A 4 59.76 -3.25 7.93
N SER A 5 58.99 -2.17 7.81
CA SER A 5 58.24 -1.59 8.91
C SER A 5 57.04 -2.47 9.28
N PRO A 6 56.69 -2.62 10.57
CA PRO A 6 55.54 -3.42 10.98
C PRO A 6 54.25 -2.67 10.63
N SER A 7 53.33 -3.37 9.97
CA SER A 7 51.97 -2.87 9.70
C SER A 7 51.19 -2.74 11.00
N SER A 8 50.83 -1.50 11.36
CA SER A 8 49.95 -1.21 12.49
C SER A 8 48.59 -1.88 12.29
N PRO A 9 47.98 -2.47 13.35
CA PRO A 9 46.61 -2.98 13.27
C PRO A 9 45.66 -1.80 12.98
N ARG A 10 44.84 -1.92 11.93
CA ARG A 10 43.78 -0.95 11.63
C ARG A 10 42.78 -0.98 12.79
N LEU A 11 42.84 0.01 13.69
CA LEU A 11 41.77 0.25 14.65
C LEU A 11 40.50 0.54 13.84
N GLY A 12 39.52 -0.37 13.90
CA GLY A 12 38.20 -0.13 13.31
C GLY A 12 37.60 1.13 13.94
N SER A 13 37.22 2.08 13.10
CA SER A 13 36.52 3.29 13.54
C SER A 13 35.27 2.90 14.33
N PRO A 14 34.94 3.57 15.45
CA PRO A 14 33.70 3.31 16.15
C PRO A 14 32.51 3.59 15.22
N SER A 15 31.61 2.61 15.10
CA SER A 15 30.34 2.76 14.38
C SER A 15 29.23 3.11 15.36
N SER A 16 28.33 4.02 14.97
CA SER A 16 27.17 4.44 15.74
C SER A 16 25.94 4.47 14.84
N SER A 17 24.78 4.13 15.40
CA SER A 17 23.49 4.22 14.71
C SER A 17 22.42 4.78 15.65
N ARG A 18 21.39 5.40 15.08
CA ARG A 18 20.26 5.98 15.80
C ARG A 18 18.96 5.48 15.17
N SER A 19 18.05 5.01 16.02
CA SER A 19 16.66 4.74 15.64
C SER A 19 15.76 5.84 16.19
N VAL A 20 14.81 6.29 15.38
CA VAL A 20 13.77 7.22 15.79
C VAL A 20 12.44 6.52 15.62
N THR A 21 11.68 6.44 16.70
CA THR A 21 10.33 5.90 16.68
C THR A 21 9.37 7.06 16.87
N GLU A 22 8.52 7.28 15.88
CA GLU A 22 7.52 8.35 15.88
C GLU A 22 6.13 7.78 15.59
N THR A 23 5.11 8.62 15.73
CA THR A 23 3.73 8.22 15.48
C THR A 23 3.14 9.07 14.37
N VAL A 24 2.60 8.42 13.35
CA VAL A 24 1.82 9.07 12.29
C VAL A 24 0.36 9.04 12.72
N ASN A 25 -0.20 10.22 12.99
CA ASN A 25 -1.58 10.37 13.44
C ASN A 25 -2.53 10.66 12.27
N GLY A 26 -3.73 10.12 12.35
CA GLY A 26 -4.83 10.46 11.45
C GLY A 26 -6.17 10.18 12.11
N SER A 27 -7.22 10.87 11.67
CA SER A 27 -8.56 10.76 12.26
C SER A 27 -9.62 10.53 11.19
N HIS A 28 -10.70 9.85 11.58
CA HIS A 28 -11.82 9.53 10.72
C HIS A 28 -13.15 9.69 11.46
N ASN A 29 -14.09 10.39 10.82
CA ASN A 29 -15.44 10.60 11.33
C ASN A 29 -16.40 9.61 10.69
N PHE A 30 -17.05 8.81 11.52
CA PHE A 30 -18.04 7.84 11.11
C PHE A 30 -19.42 8.24 11.62
N THR A 31 -20.35 8.45 10.68
CA THR A 31 -21.72 8.85 10.96
C THR A 31 -22.67 7.71 10.62
N ILE A 32 -23.39 7.21 11.61
CA ILE A 32 -24.40 6.16 11.46
C ILE A 32 -25.76 6.85 11.48
N LYS A 33 -26.44 6.89 10.34
CA LYS A 33 -27.83 7.32 10.23
C LYS A 33 -28.75 6.12 10.29
N GLY A 34 -29.92 6.25 10.91
CA GLY A 34 -30.86 5.13 11.04
C GLY A 34 -30.51 4.20 12.20
N TYR A 35 -30.02 4.72 13.33
CA TYR A 35 -29.63 3.89 14.48
C TYR A 35 -30.77 2.96 14.93
N SER A 36 -32.01 3.43 14.87
CA SER A 36 -33.22 2.68 15.19
C SER A 36 -33.40 1.40 14.36
N LEU A 37 -32.92 1.40 13.11
CA LEU A 37 -32.92 0.23 12.21
C LEU A 37 -31.64 -0.60 12.37
N ALA A 38 -30.55 0.04 12.75
CA ALA A 38 -29.26 -0.59 13.01
C ALA A 38 -29.26 -1.43 14.30
N LYS A 39 -30.03 -1.05 15.32
CA LYS A 39 -30.16 -1.83 16.56
C LYS A 39 -31.03 -3.08 16.32
N GLY A 40 -30.71 -4.17 17.00
CA GLY A 40 -31.41 -5.44 16.82
C GLY A 40 -30.88 -6.32 15.68
N ILE A 41 -29.80 -5.93 15.00
CA ILE A 41 -29.12 -6.76 13.99
C ILE A 41 -28.46 -8.03 14.57
N GLY A 42 -28.35 -8.11 15.89
CA GLY A 42 -27.87 -9.26 16.63
C GLY A 42 -26.49 -9.06 17.24
N VAL A 43 -26.25 -9.73 18.37
CA VAL A 43 -24.97 -9.70 19.08
C VAL A 43 -23.84 -10.17 18.15
N GLY A 44 -22.71 -9.45 18.18
CA GLY A 44 -21.54 -9.77 17.37
C GLY A 44 -21.66 -9.35 15.91
N LYS A 45 -22.80 -8.78 15.48
CA LYS A 45 -22.93 -8.11 14.18
C LYS A 45 -22.55 -6.64 14.33
N HIS A 46 -21.93 -6.09 13.28
CA HIS A 46 -21.43 -4.72 13.28
C HIS A 46 -21.77 -3.98 11.99
N ILE A 47 -21.66 -2.66 12.10
CA ILE A 47 -21.65 -1.72 11.00
C ILE A 47 -20.22 -1.20 10.88
N ALA A 48 -19.66 -1.29 9.68
CA ALA A 48 -18.32 -0.80 9.37
C ALA A 48 -18.39 0.61 8.79
N SER A 49 -17.40 1.44 9.12
CA SER A 49 -17.11 2.66 8.35
C SER A 49 -16.46 2.32 7.01
N ASP A 50 -16.34 3.32 6.15
CA ASP A 50 -15.38 3.26 5.04
C ASP A 50 -13.95 3.11 5.56
N ASN A 51 -13.09 2.60 4.71
CA ASN A 51 -11.66 2.49 5.01
C ASN A 51 -11.01 3.88 4.98
N PHE A 52 -10.06 4.12 5.89
CA PHE A 52 -9.23 5.32 5.90
C PHE A 52 -7.76 4.97 6.14
N THR A 53 -6.86 5.81 5.62
CA THR A 53 -5.43 5.52 5.60
C THR A 53 -4.68 6.31 6.66
N VAL A 54 -3.90 5.62 7.49
CA VAL A 54 -2.97 6.24 8.48
C VAL A 54 -1.71 5.38 8.56
N GLY A 55 -0.54 6.03 8.49
CA GLY A 55 0.76 5.35 8.61
C GLY A 55 1.02 4.28 7.56
N GLY A 56 0.44 4.40 6.36
CA GLY A 56 0.56 3.42 5.27
C GLY A 56 -0.39 2.23 5.35
N TYR A 57 -1.25 2.16 6.38
CA TYR A 57 -2.22 1.07 6.55
C TYR A 57 -3.65 1.59 6.39
N GLN A 58 -4.55 0.70 5.96
CA GLN A 58 -5.98 0.98 5.92
C GLN A 58 -6.65 0.51 7.21
N TRP A 59 -7.56 1.31 7.71
CA TRP A 59 -8.27 1.11 8.97
C TRP A 59 -9.77 1.27 8.76
N ALA A 60 -10.58 0.62 9.60
CA ALA A 60 -12.03 0.78 9.62
C ALA A 60 -12.57 0.76 11.05
N ILE A 61 -13.63 1.53 11.30
CA ILE A 61 -14.33 1.57 12.59
C ILE A 61 -15.46 0.56 12.55
N TYR A 62 -15.53 -0.35 13.52
CA TYR A 62 -16.62 -1.30 13.69
C TYR A 62 -17.47 -0.93 14.90
N PHE A 63 -18.73 -0.60 14.64
CA PHE A 63 -19.74 -0.33 15.65
C PHE A 63 -20.66 -1.55 15.82
N TYR A 64 -20.81 -2.04 17.05
CA TYR A 64 -21.69 -3.16 17.39
C TYR A 64 -22.88 -2.61 18.21
N PRO A 65 -24.05 -2.37 17.59
CA PRO A 65 -25.21 -1.85 18.28
C PRO A 65 -25.66 -2.77 19.42
N ASP A 66 -25.65 -4.09 19.16
CA ASP A 66 -26.13 -5.09 20.12
C ASP A 66 -25.03 -5.66 21.03
N GLY A 67 -23.82 -5.09 20.95
CA GLY A 67 -22.63 -5.53 21.67
C GLY A 67 -21.85 -6.62 20.93
N LYS A 68 -20.56 -6.75 21.26
CA LYS A 68 -19.66 -7.73 20.64
C LYS A 68 -19.81 -9.16 21.17
N ASN A 69 -20.11 -9.28 22.47
CA ASN A 69 -20.10 -10.54 23.21
C ASN A 69 -21.50 -10.87 23.75
N PRO A 70 -21.95 -12.14 23.66
CA PRO A 70 -23.26 -12.58 24.16
C PRO A 70 -23.37 -12.49 25.68
N GLU A 71 -22.25 -12.62 26.41
CA GLU A 71 -22.17 -12.53 27.87
C GLU A 71 -22.71 -11.20 28.44
N ASP A 72 -22.68 -10.13 27.65
CA ASP A 72 -23.16 -8.82 28.07
C ASP A 72 -24.68 -8.65 27.89
N ASN A 73 -25.40 -9.67 27.41
CA ASN A 73 -26.86 -9.67 27.18
C ASN A 73 -27.34 -8.43 26.43
N SER A 74 -26.55 -7.98 25.45
CA SER A 74 -26.83 -6.75 24.73
C SER A 74 -27.04 -5.55 25.66
N THR A 75 -26.26 -5.41 26.74
CA THR A 75 -26.37 -4.25 27.64
C THR A 75 -25.58 -3.04 27.13
N TYR A 76 -24.54 -3.29 26.34
CA TYR A 76 -23.59 -2.28 25.88
C TYR A 76 -23.55 -2.22 24.36
N VAL A 77 -23.25 -1.04 23.84
CA VAL A 77 -22.69 -0.90 22.49
C VAL A 77 -21.18 -1.11 22.56
N SER A 78 -20.60 -1.65 21.49
CA SER A 78 -19.15 -1.82 21.39
C SER A 78 -18.59 -1.07 20.20
N VAL A 79 -17.37 -0.56 20.34
CA VAL A 79 -16.68 0.18 19.26
C VAL A 79 -15.24 -0.32 19.16
N PHE A 80 -14.81 -0.63 17.95
CA PHE A 80 -13.47 -1.12 17.65
C PHE A 80 -12.88 -0.41 16.45
N ILE A 81 -11.56 -0.28 16.45
CA ILE A 81 -10.75 0.02 15.28
C ILE A 81 -10.17 -1.30 14.76
N ALA A 82 -10.29 -1.54 13.46
CA ALA A 82 -9.82 -2.75 12.80
C ALA A 82 -8.79 -2.40 11.72
N LEU A 83 -7.77 -3.26 11.58
CA LEU A 83 -6.84 -3.19 10.47
C LEU A 83 -7.52 -3.77 9.21
N ALA A 84 -7.72 -2.96 8.19
CA ALA A 84 -8.43 -3.33 6.97
C ALA A 84 -7.50 -3.78 5.83
N SER A 85 -6.24 -3.31 5.82
CA SER A 85 -5.20 -3.78 4.89
C SER A 85 -4.45 -4.99 5.43
N GLU A 86 -3.66 -5.63 4.57
CA GLU A 86 -2.63 -6.56 5.02
C GLU A 86 -1.58 -5.82 5.86
N GLY A 87 -1.01 -6.51 6.85
CA GLY A 87 -0.02 -5.97 7.75
C GLY A 87 0.28 -6.95 8.89
N THR A 88 1.56 -7.06 9.26
CA THR A 88 2.02 -7.93 10.34
C THR A 88 2.59 -7.07 11.47
N ASP A 89 2.16 -7.36 12.69
CA ASP A 89 2.62 -6.68 13.92
C ASP A 89 2.58 -5.14 13.86
N VAL A 90 1.52 -4.59 13.26
CA VAL A 90 1.29 -3.14 13.17
C VAL A 90 1.05 -2.59 14.57
N ARG A 91 1.96 -1.74 15.05
CA ARG A 91 1.81 -1.08 16.35
C ARG A 91 1.04 0.23 16.22
N ALA A 92 -0.06 0.37 16.96
CA ALA A 92 -0.88 1.57 16.92
C ALA A 92 -1.45 1.96 18.29
N LEU A 93 -1.56 3.27 18.49
CA LEU A 93 -2.39 3.92 19.49
C LEU A 93 -3.72 4.28 18.86
N PHE A 94 -4.77 4.38 19.67
CA PHE A 94 -6.06 4.85 19.18
C PHE A 94 -6.83 5.60 20.24
N GLU A 95 -7.72 6.45 19.77
CA GLU A 95 -8.77 7.11 20.53
C GLU A 95 -10.10 6.86 19.83
N LEU A 96 -11.12 6.48 20.62
CA LEU A 96 -12.48 6.33 20.15
C LEU A 96 -13.36 7.30 20.91
N THR A 97 -14.00 8.19 20.15
CA THR A 97 -14.76 9.31 20.69
C THR A 97 -16.17 9.27 20.16
N LEU A 98 -17.13 9.23 21.07
CA LEU A 98 -18.54 9.42 20.75
C LEU A 98 -18.90 10.90 20.92
N LEU A 99 -19.35 11.50 19.81
CA LEU A 99 -19.50 12.95 19.72
C LEU A 99 -20.80 13.43 20.36
N ASP A 100 -20.67 14.52 21.12
CA ASP A 100 -21.79 15.29 21.68
C ASP A 100 -22.46 16.06 20.54
N GLN A 101 -23.79 15.95 20.44
CA GLN A 101 -24.57 16.63 19.40
C GLN A 101 -25.46 17.75 19.96
N SER A 102 -25.24 18.13 21.23
CA SER A 102 -25.92 19.28 21.86
C SER A 102 -25.19 20.60 21.59
N GLY A 103 -23.91 20.54 21.22
CA GLY A 103 -23.04 21.71 21.06
C GLY A 103 -22.25 22.06 22.32
N ALA A 104 -22.42 21.30 23.41
CA ALA A 104 -21.70 21.52 24.67
C ALA A 104 -20.25 21.02 24.67
N GLY A 105 -19.82 20.29 23.62
CA GLY A 105 -18.46 19.75 23.50
C GLY A 105 -18.13 18.63 24.48
N LYS A 106 -19.13 18.07 25.19
CA LYS A 106 -18.95 17.02 26.21
C LYS A 106 -18.89 15.62 25.60
N HIS A 107 -17.84 15.34 24.83
CA HIS A 107 -17.67 14.06 24.17
C HIS A 107 -17.36 12.92 25.14
N LYS A 108 -17.79 11.70 24.81
CA LYS A 108 -17.34 10.51 25.52
C LYS A 108 -16.10 9.96 24.83
N VAL A 109 -14.95 10.14 25.47
CA VAL A 109 -13.63 9.78 24.93
C VAL A 109 -13.08 8.56 25.65
N HIS A 110 -12.52 7.62 24.89
CA HIS A 110 -11.59 6.62 25.42
C HIS A 110 -10.29 6.67 24.61
N SER A 111 -9.22 7.18 25.22
CA SER A 111 -7.94 7.42 24.57
C SER A 111 -6.84 6.51 25.12
N HIS A 112 -5.93 6.10 24.22
CA HIS A 112 -4.69 5.42 24.58
C HIS A 112 -3.44 6.27 24.35
N PHE A 113 -3.59 7.51 23.89
CA PHE A 113 -2.45 8.42 23.71
C PHE A 113 -1.85 8.88 25.04
N ASP A 114 -2.65 8.95 26.10
CA ASP A 114 -2.25 9.48 27.41
C ASP A 114 -1.85 8.40 28.43
N ARG A 115 -1.74 7.11 28.02
CA ARG A 115 -1.39 6.05 28.98
C ARG A 115 0.09 6.10 29.37
N SER A 116 0.34 5.88 30.67
CA SER A 116 1.67 5.66 31.27
C SER A 116 2.51 4.65 30.45
N LEU A 117 3.84 4.79 30.50
CA LEU A 117 4.85 3.94 29.84
C LEU A 117 4.60 2.42 30.01
N GLU A 118 3.84 2.01 31.03
CA GLU A 118 3.52 0.61 31.31
C GLU A 118 2.58 -0.05 30.28
N SER A 119 1.76 0.72 29.57
CA SER A 119 0.87 0.21 28.52
C SER A 119 1.28 0.80 27.18
N GLY A 120 2.21 0.13 26.50
CA GLY A 120 2.64 0.52 25.16
C GLY A 120 1.55 0.39 24.09
N PRO A 121 1.87 0.77 22.83
CA PRO A 121 0.98 0.65 21.68
C PRO A 121 0.45 -0.78 21.49
N TYR A 122 -0.76 -0.90 20.94
CA TYR A 122 -1.34 -2.19 20.62
C TYR A 122 -0.73 -2.77 19.35
N THR A 123 -0.48 -4.07 19.35
CA THR A 123 -0.03 -4.80 18.16
C THR A 123 -1.21 -5.45 17.45
N LEU A 124 -1.45 -5.07 16.19
CA LEU A 124 -2.42 -5.67 15.28
C LEU A 124 -1.67 -6.61 14.33
N LYS A 125 -1.95 -7.91 14.45
CA LYS A 125 -1.09 -8.95 13.88
C LYS A 125 -1.37 -9.29 12.41
N TYR A 126 -2.59 -9.05 11.94
CA TYR A 126 -3.06 -9.44 10.61
C TYR A 126 -4.31 -8.65 10.24
N ARG A 127 -4.70 -8.71 8.96
CA ARG A 127 -5.93 -8.09 8.46
C ARG A 127 -7.17 -8.59 9.18
N GLY A 128 -7.98 -7.67 9.70
CA GLY A 128 -9.17 -7.96 10.49
C GLY A 128 -8.90 -8.07 11.99
N SER A 129 -7.63 -8.04 12.42
CA SER A 129 -7.30 -7.80 13.83
C SER A 129 -7.91 -6.46 14.27
N MET A 130 -8.45 -6.41 15.48
CA MET A 130 -9.14 -5.23 15.98
C MET A 130 -8.89 -4.99 17.46
N TRP A 131 -8.92 -3.73 17.86
CA TRP A 131 -8.83 -3.29 19.25
C TRP A 131 -9.91 -2.25 19.54
N GLY A 132 -10.35 -2.17 20.80
CA GLY A 132 -11.45 -1.31 21.19
C GLY A 132 -12.11 -1.78 22.47
N TYR A 133 -13.36 -1.38 22.65
CA TYR A 133 -14.07 -1.55 23.92
C TYR A 133 -15.36 -2.34 23.74
N LYS A 134 -15.39 -3.53 24.33
CA LYS A 134 -16.60 -4.38 24.40
C LYS A 134 -17.75 -3.67 25.12
N ARG A 135 -17.45 -2.99 26.23
CA ARG A 135 -18.41 -2.23 27.03
C ARG A 135 -18.22 -0.72 26.83
N PHE A 136 -18.24 -0.25 25.59
CA PHE A 136 -17.92 1.15 25.27
C PHE A 136 -18.91 2.11 25.92
N PHE A 137 -20.21 1.87 25.78
CA PHE A 137 -21.24 2.65 26.48
C PHE A 137 -22.49 1.80 26.71
N ARG A 138 -23.22 2.04 27.81
CA ARG A 138 -24.49 1.34 28.06
C ARG A 138 -25.51 1.76 27.01
N ARG A 139 -26.21 0.79 26.41
CA ARG A 139 -27.13 1.07 25.30
C ARG A 139 -28.30 1.95 25.73
N ASN A 140 -28.93 1.65 26.86
CA ASN A 140 -30.05 2.45 27.35
C ASN A 140 -29.64 3.91 27.62
N MET A 141 -28.45 4.12 28.19
CA MET A 141 -27.89 5.46 28.40
C MET A 141 -27.56 6.14 27.08
N LEU A 142 -27.05 5.41 26.09
CA LEU A 142 -26.81 5.94 24.74
C LEU A 142 -28.10 6.47 24.12
N GLU A 143 -29.14 5.63 24.13
CA GLU A 143 -30.42 5.91 23.47
C GLU A 143 -31.16 7.10 24.10
N SER A 144 -30.91 7.39 25.38
CA SER A 144 -31.46 8.56 26.07
C SER A 144 -30.52 9.76 26.13
N SER A 145 -29.34 9.71 25.49
CA SER A 145 -28.30 10.76 25.62
C SER A 145 -28.26 11.71 24.42
N VAL A 146 -27.57 12.83 24.62
CA VAL A 146 -27.23 13.80 23.56
C VAL A 146 -26.28 13.26 22.48
N PHE A 147 -25.75 12.05 22.65
CA PHE A 147 -24.89 11.41 21.67
C PHE A 147 -25.67 10.81 20.50
N LEU A 148 -26.95 10.46 20.71
CA LEU A 148 -27.86 10.02 19.66
C LEU A 148 -28.91 11.11 19.43
N LYS A 149 -28.88 11.73 18.25
CA LYS A 149 -29.79 12.82 17.88
C LYS A 149 -30.25 12.62 16.45
N ASP A 150 -31.54 12.84 16.19
CA ASP A 150 -32.13 12.70 14.85
C ASP A 150 -31.84 11.32 14.21
N ASP A 151 -31.93 10.27 15.04
CA ASP A 151 -31.59 8.88 14.69
C ASP A 151 -30.17 8.69 14.13
N CYS A 152 -29.26 9.60 14.52
CA CYS A 152 -27.90 9.67 14.02
C CYS A 152 -26.89 9.58 15.17
N LEU A 153 -25.91 8.70 15.03
CA LEU A 153 -24.77 8.55 15.91
C LEU A 153 -23.50 9.03 15.20
N LYS A 154 -22.62 9.74 15.90
CA LYS A 154 -21.35 10.21 15.32
C LYS A 154 -20.17 9.76 16.18
N ILE A 155 -19.24 9.04 15.56
CA ILE A 155 -18.04 8.50 16.18
C ILE A 155 -16.83 9.09 15.47
N ASN A 156 -15.89 9.67 16.21
CA ASN A 156 -14.57 10.00 15.70
C ASN A 156 -13.58 8.95 16.19
N CYS A 157 -12.71 8.48 15.32
CA CYS A 157 -11.56 7.67 15.68
C CYS A 157 -10.28 8.40 15.30
N THR A 158 -9.34 8.50 16.22
CA THR A 158 -7.96 8.93 15.93
C THR A 158 -7.05 7.72 16.09
N VAL A 159 -6.21 7.46 15.09
CA VAL A 159 -5.23 6.38 15.10
C VAL A 159 -3.84 6.99 15.04
N GLY A 160 -2.93 6.49 15.86
CA GLY A 160 -1.52 6.84 15.85
C GLY A 160 -0.69 5.62 15.54
N VAL A 161 -0.22 5.50 14.30
CA VAL A 161 0.58 4.34 13.86
C VAL A 161 2.04 4.59 14.20
N VAL A 162 2.63 3.66 14.93
CA VAL A 162 4.03 3.75 15.34
C VAL A 162 4.91 3.31 14.18
N VAL A 163 5.71 4.24 13.68
CA VAL A 163 6.68 4.01 12.61
C VAL A 163 8.08 4.18 13.18
N SER A 164 8.95 3.20 12.92
CA SER A 164 10.37 3.29 13.25
C SER A 164 11.13 3.62 11.98
N ALA A 165 11.72 4.81 11.92
CA ALA A 165 12.74 5.13 10.94
C ALA A 165 14.11 4.83 11.56
N ILE A 166 14.91 4.00 10.88
CA ILE A 166 16.35 4.08 11.10
C ILE A 166 16.75 5.40 10.47
N ASP A 167 17.35 6.30 11.26
CA ASP A 167 17.85 7.59 10.79
C ASP A 167 19.10 7.34 9.92
N CYS A 168 18.91 6.68 8.79
CA CYS A 168 19.80 6.77 7.66
C CYS A 168 19.52 8.13 7.06
N SER A 169 20.21 9.15 7.57
CA SER A 169 20.22 10.50 7.02
C SER A 169 20.15 10.46 5.48
N ARG A 170 19.00 10.89 4.94
CA ARG A 170 18.74 11.15 3.51
C ARG A 170 18.80 9.93 2.56
N LEU A 171 17.76 9.10 2.56
CA LEU A 171 17.20 8.71 1.27
C LEU A 171 16.30 9.86 0.82
N HIS A 172 16.89 10.84 0.12
CA HIS A 172 16.09 11.69 -0.74
C HIS A 172 15.25 10.75 -1.60
N SER A 173 13.93 10.94 -1.63
CA SER A 173 13.12 10.40 -2.71
C SER A 173 13.71 11.01 -3.99
N ILE A 174 14.60 10.29 -4.65
CA ILE A 174 15.12 10.70 -5.95
C ILE A 174 13.91 10.57 -6.86
N HIS A 175 13.48 11.70 -7.43
CA HIS A 175 12.49 11.69 -8.48
C HIS A 175 13.09 10.92 -9.66
N VAL A 176 12.70 9.65 -9.80
CA VAL A 176 13.08 8.83 -10.95
C VAL A 176 12.17 9.23 -12.10
N PRO A 177 12.69 9.85 -13.19
CA PRO A 177 11.87 10.14 -14.35
C PRO A 177 11.36 8.83 -14.96
N GLU A 178 10.22 8.90 -15.67
CA GLU A 178 9.74 7.77 -16.47
C GLU A 178 10.82 7.34 -17.47
N SER A 179 10.89 6.04 -17.75
CA SER A 179 11.89 5.51 -18.67
C SER A 179 11.59 5.94 -20.10
N ASP A 180 12.58 6.53 -20.76
CA ASP A 180 12.56 6.91 -22.17
C ASP A 180 13.13 5.81 -23.09
N ILE A 181 13.37 4.61 -22.56
CA ILE A 181 14.02 3.52 -23.29
C ILE A 181 13.24 3.09 -24.53
N GLY A 182 11.90 3.12 -24.49
CA GLY A 182 11.05 2.81 -25.63
C GLY A 182 11.24 3.81 -26.78
N ALA A 183 11.35 5.12 -26.47
CA ALA A 183 11.61 6.14 -27.46
C ALA A 183 12.99 5.97 -28.12
N HIS A 184 14.01 5.62 -27.33
CA HIS A 184 15.35 5.36 -27.85
C HIS A 184 15.41 4.12 -28.76
N PHE A 185 14.69 3.03 -28.43
CA PHE A 185 14.58 1.88 -29.33
C PHE A 185 13.73 2.17 -30.58
N GLY A 186 12.68 2.99 -30.46
CA GLY A 186 11.93 3.48 -31.61
C GLY A 186 12.80 4.28 -32.58
N MET A 187 13.63 5.19 -32.08
CA MET A 187 14.61 5.92 -32.90
C MET A 187 15.63 5.00 -33.57
N LEU A 188 16.08 3.95 -32.89
CA LEU A 188 17.00 2.96 -33.46
C LEU A 188 16.39 2.26 -34.68
N LEU A 189 15.10 1.90 -34.58
CA LEU A 189 14.35 1.30 -35.68
C LEU A 189 14.13 2.28 -36.84
N GLU A 190 13.78 3.53 -36.54
CA GLU A 190 13.52 4.57 -37.55
C GLU A 190 14.77 5.02 -38.31
N ASN A 191 15.91 5.11 -37.62
CA ASN A 191 17.18 5.52 -38.22
C ASN A 191 17.93 4.38 -38.91
N GLU A 192 17.49 3.12 -38.68
CA GLU A 192 18.10 1.90 -39.23
C GLU A 192 19.59 1.73 -38.87
N GLU A 193 20.09 2.48 -37.87
CA GLU A 193 21.49 2.41 -37.44
C GLU A 193 21.80 1.04 -36.82
N CYS A 194 22.92 0.45 -37.24
CA CYS A 194 23.39 -0.86 -36.76
C CYS A 194 22.39 -2.01 -36.98
N SER A 195 21.48 -1.91 -37.96
CA SER A 195 20.61 -3.04 -38.33
C SER A 195 21.44 -4.24 -38.76
N ASP A 196 21.15 -5.42 -38.21
CA ASP A 196 21.86 -6.67 -38.45
C ASP A 196 20.96 -7.74 -39.08
N VAL A 197 19.71 -7.38 -39.41
CA VAL A 197 18.76 -8.20 -40.15
C VAL A 197 17.88 -7.33 -41.05
N THR A 198 17.49 -7.87 -42.21
CA THR A 198 16.60 -7.24 -43.19
C THR A 198 15.45 -8.19 -43.51
N PHE A 199 14.22 -7.71 -43.42
CA PHE A 199 13.03 -8.46 -43.84
C PHE A 199 12.57 -7.97 -45.21
N THR A 200 12.33 -8.90 -46.13
CA THR A 200 11.76 -8.61 -47.44
C THR A 200 10.32 -9.09 -47.49
N VAL A 201 9.38 -8.15 -47.55
CA VAL A 201 7.92 -8.39 -47.51
C VAL A 201 7.34 -7.92 -48.82
N SER A 202 6.87 -8.84 -49.67
CA SER A 202 6.34 -8.51 -51.00
C SER A 202 7.26 -7.59 -51.85
N GLY A 203 8.57 -7.67 -51.66
CA GLY A 203 9.58 -6.85 -52.34
C GLY A 203 9.96 -5.55 -51.64
N GLU A 204 9.29 -5.17 -50.54
CA GLU A 204 9.69 -4.07 -49.67
C GLU A 204 10.68 -4.55 -48.59
N LYS A 205 11.76 -3.80 -48.37
CA LYS A 205 12.79 -4.14 -47.38
C LYS A 205 12.58 -3.35 -46.08
N PHE A 206 12.74 -4.03 -44.94
CA PHE A 206 12.64 -3.47 -43.60
C PHE A 206 13.87 -3.86 -42.79
N HIS A 207 14.62 -2.85 -42.35
CA HIS A 207 15.80 -3.03 -41.50
C HIS A 207 15.39 -3.16 -40.02
N ALA A 208 16.03 -4.07 -39.28
CA ALA A 208 15.74 -4.30 -37.87
C ALA A 208 16.95 -4.87 -37.11
N HIS A 209 16.75 -5.18 -35.83
CA HIS A 209 17.81 -5.59 -34.90
C HIS A 209 17.49 -6.93 -34.24
N LYS A 210 18.32 -7.94 -34.48
CA LYS A 210 18.14 -9.32 -34.02
C LYS A 210 17.92 -9.41 -32.51
N LEU A 211 18.73 -8.71 -31.72
CA LEU A 211 18.63 -8.73 -30.26
C LEU A 211 17.31 -8.14 -29.74
N VAL A 212 16.83 -7.06 -30.36
CA VAL A 212 15.57 -6.42 -29.97
C VAL A 212 14.40 -7.35 -30.30
N LEU A 213 14.42 -7.96 -31.49
CA LEU A 213 13.39 -8.89 -31.93
C LEU A 213 13.37 -10.20 -31.13
N ALA A 214 14.54 -10.77 -30.84
CA ALA A 214 14.68 -11.96 -30.00
C ALA A 214 14.14 -11.72 -28.59
N ALA A 215 14.44 -10.57 -27.99
CA ALA A 215 13.90 -10.20 -26.68
C ALA A 215 12.37 -10.05 -26.67
N ARG A 216 11.75 -9.80 -27.83
CA ARG A 216 10.34 -9.45 -27.98
C ARG A 216 9.48 -10.57 -28.57
N SER A 217 10.09 -11.60 -29.15
CA SER A 217 9.42 -12.68 -29.86
C SER A 217 10.20 -13.99 -29.70
N PRO A 218 9.63 -15.00 -29.02
CA PRO A 218 10.24 -16.31 -28.91
C PRO A 218 10.51 -16.97 -30.26
N VAL A 219 9.72 -16.64 -31.29
CA VAL A 219 9.94 -17.13 -32.66
C VAL A 219 11.26 -16.61 -33.21
N PHE A 220 11.51 -15.30 -33.08
CA PHE A 220 12.77 -14.70 -33.52
C PHE A 220 13.95 -15.07 -32.61
N GLU A 221 13.71 -15.28 -31.32
CA GLU A 221 14.73 -15.81 -30.42
C GLU A 221 15.25 -17.17 -30.91
N THR A 222 14.35 -18.13 -31.15
CA THR A 222 14.74 -19.45 -31.67
C THR A 222 15.37 -19.34 -33.06
N ASP A 223 14.75 -18.61 -33.99
CA ASP A 223 15.23 -18.51 -35.37
C ASP A 223 16.64 -17.89 -35.47
N PHE A 224 16.96 -16.90 -34.64
CA PHE A 224 18.27 -16.23 -34.66
C PHE A 224 19.35 -16.98 -33.88
N PHE A 225 19.02 -17.70 -32.81
CA PHE A 225 20.01 -18.39 -31.98
C PHE A 225 20.21 -19.86 -32.34
N GLU A 226 19.24 -20.51 -33.01
CA GLU A 226 19.32 -21.95 -33.33
C GLU A 226 19.41 -22.26 -34.84
N GLY A 227 19.23 -21.28 -35.75
CA GLY A 227 18.89 -21.62 -37.14
C GLY A 227 19.41 -20.77 -38.31
N MET A 228 20.20 -19.71 -38.11
CA MET A 228 20.67 -18.88 -39.25
C MET A 228 22.19 -18.92 -39.44
N ASP A 229 22.63 -19.24 -40.66
CA ASP A 229 23.99 -18.98 -41.13
C ASP A 229 24.30 -17.48 -40.95
N GLU A 230 25.42 -17.16 -40.30
CA GLU A 230 25.86 -15.78 -40.03
C GLU A 230 25.99 -14.92 -41.30
N ASP A 231 26.04 -15.56 -42.47
CA ASP A 231 26.34 -14.94 -43.76
C ASP A 231 25.12 -14.44 -44.56
N ASN A 232 23.87 -14.68 -44.11
CA ASN A 232 22.69 -14.21 -44.85
C ASN A 232 21.73 -13.36 -44.00
N PRO A 233 21.80 -12.02 -44.08
CA PRO A 233 21.02 -11.13 -43.23
C PRO A 233 19.57 -10.92 -43.71
N GLU A 234 19.11 -11.58 -44.79
CA GLU A 234 17.81 -11.30 -45.41
C GLU A 234 16.78 -12.43 -45.18
N ILE A 235 15.62 -12.06 -44.62
CA ILE A 235 14.51 -12.97 -44.30
C ILE A 235 13.30 -12.60 -45.16
N VAL A 236 12.77 -13.55 -45.91
CA VAL A 236 11.63 -13.31 -46.80
C VAL A 236 10.33 -13.67 -46.11
N ILE A 237 9.40 -12.72 -46.03
CA ILE A 237 8.07 -12.91 -45.45
C ILE A 237 7.03 -12.86 -46.57
N THR A 238 6.26 -13.93 -46.70
CA THR A 238 5.32 -14.16 -47.81
C THR A 238 3.86 -14.15 -47.39
N ASP A 239 3.59 -14.22 -46.08
CA ASP A 239 2.27 -14.36 -45.47
C ASP A 239 1.74 -13.04 -44.87
N MET A 240 2.44 -11.93 -45.08
CA MET A 240 2.08 -10.62 -44.51
C MET A 240 2.18 -9.51 -45.55
N GLU A 241 1.26 -8.55 -45.49
CA GLU A 241 1.34 -7.31 -46.28
C GLU A 241 2.34 -6.32 -45.64
N PRO A 242 3.10 -5.53 -46.44
CA PRO A 242 4.10 -4.60 -45.91
C PRO A 242 3.57 -3.61 -44.87
N LYS A 243 2.32 -3.12 -45.04
CA LYS A 243 1.68 -2.20 -44.08
C LYS A 243 1.39 -2.85 -42.73
N VAL A 244 0.97 -4.11 -42.74
CA VAL A 244 0.70 -4.88 -41.52
C VAL A 244 2.01 -5.20 -40.82
N PHE A 245 3.02 -5.61 -41.60
CA PHE A 245 4.38 -5.85 -41.12
C PHE A 245 4.95 -4.62 -40.42
N LYS A 246 4.86 -3.44 -41.07
CA LYS A 246 5.33 -2.19 -40.48
C LYS A 246 4.65 -1.89 -39.14
N VAL A 247 3.33 -2.07 -39.02
CA VAL A 247 2.60 -1.81 -37.77
C VAL A 247 2.98 -2.81 -36.67
N ALA A 248 3.17 -4.09 -37.01
CA ALA A 248 3.61 -5.10 -36.06
C ALA A 248 5.03 -4.85 -35.52
N PHE A 249 5.86 -4.16 -36.31
CA PHE A 249 7.25 -3.84 -35.96
C PHE A 249 7.46 -2.44 -35.35
N SER A 250 6.49 -1.52 -35.47
CA SER A 250 6.63 -0.11 -35.04
C SER A 250 5.72 0.31 -33.88
N LYS A 251 4.90 -0.59 -33.32
CA LYS A 251 4.06 -0.29 -32.14
C LYS A 251 4.54 -1.00 -30.89
N GLU A 252 5.31 -0.27 -30.07
CA GLU A 252 5.14 -0.14 -28.61
C GLU A 252 5.92 1.10 -28.13
#